data_AF-A0A496RFI7-F1
#
_entry.id   AF-A0A496RFI7-F1
#
_cell.length_a   1.000
_cell.length_b   1.000
_cell.length_c   1.000
_cell.angle_alpha   90.00
_cell.angle_beta   90.00
_cell.angle_gamma   90.00
#
_symmetry.space_group_name_H-M   'P 1'
#
loop_
_entity.id
_entity.type
_entity.pdbx_description
1 polymer ?
#
loop_
_entity_poly.entity_id
_entity_poly.type
_entity_poly.pdbx_seq_one_letter_code
_entity_poly.pdbx_strand_id
1 'polypeptide(L)'
;MFRILNQIYTWKELEKKYTGVKLSEMHEEEKSKAKVRSAMTKEVLTIGEDATLDDVMSIMFTKKIHTTPVVKDDKLIGIVGKRDLIYSCF
;
A
#
# COMPACT_ATOMS: atom_id res chain seq x y z
N MET A 1 -8.32 17.01 -2.61
CA MET A 1 -7.83 17.32 -3.98
C MET A 1 -6.39 16.84 -4.20
N PHE A 2 -5.43 17.21 -3.36
CA PHE A 2 -4.01 16.82 -3.51
C PHE A 2 -3.71 15.32 -3.45
N ARG A 3 -4.53 14.54 -2.72
CA ARG A 3 -4.34 13.09 -2.58
C ARG A 3 -4.49 12.30 -3.90
N ILE A 4 -5.33 12.77 -4.81
CA ILE A 4 -5.49 12.16 -6.15
C ILE A 4 -4.32 12.57 -7.05
N LEU A 5 -3.85 13.81 -6.93
CA LEU A 5 -2.71 14.30 -7.71
C LEU A 5 -1.42 13.53 -7.41
N ASN A 6 -1.19 13.11 -6.16
CA ASN A 6 -0.03 12.30 -5.79
C ASN A 6 -0.05 10.87 -6.39
N GLN A 7 -1.20 10.39 -6.87
CA GLN A 7 -1.26 9.10 -7.60
C GLN A 7 -0.80 9.23 -9.05
N ILE A 8 -0.65 10.45 -9.56
CA ILE A 8 -0.38 10.74 -10.98
C ILE A 8 0.91 11.56 -11.15
N TYR A 9 1.30 12.36 -10.15
CA TYR A 9 2.46 13.24 -10.18
C TYR A 9 3.26 13.19 -8.88
N THR A 10 4.58 13.35 -8.98
CA THR A 10 5.48 13.49 -7.83
C THR A 10 5.47 14.93 -7.29
N TRP A 11 5.83 15.12 -6.02
CA TRP A 11 5.85 16.43 -5.36
C TRP A 11 6.69 17.48 -6.09
N LYS A 12 7.85 17.07 -6.61
CA LYS A 12 8.75 17.94 -7.39
C LYS A 12 8.07 18.47 -8.66
N GLU A 13 7.21 17.66 -9.28
CA GLU A 13 6.46 18.05 -10.48
C GLU A 13 5.30 18.99 -10.16
N LEU A 14 4.64 18.79 -9.02
CA LEU A 14 3.56 19.65 -8.56
C LEU A 14 4.06 21.05 -8.15
N GLU A 15 5.18 21.14 -7.45
CA GLU A 15 5.81 22.42 -7.06
C GLU A 15 6.25 23.25 -8.27
N LYS A 16 6.71 22.59 -9.34
CA LYS A 16 7.06 23.26 -10.60
C LYS A 16 5.83 23.85 -11.30
N LYS A 17 4.67 23.22 -11.15
CA LYS A 17 3.40 23.61 -11.78
C LYS A 17 2.65 24.70 -11.00
N TYR A 18 2.79 24.71 -9.67
CA TYR A 18 2.14 25.67 -8.79
C TYR A 18 3.19 26.51 -8.06
N THR A 19 3.72 27.51 -8.77
CA THR A 19 4.73 28.42 -8.25
C THR A 19 4.13 29.36 -7.18
N GLY A 20 4.85 29.54 -6.07
CA GLY A 20 4.43 30.39 -4.95
C GLY A 20 3.82 29.65 -3.74
N VAL A 21 3.62 28.34 -3.85
CA VAL A 21 3.21 27.49 -2.71
C VAL A 21 4.22 26.35 -2.58
N LYS A 22 4.94 26.30 -1.45
CA LYS A 22 5.77 25.14 -1.12
C LYS A 22 4.87 23.98 -0.66
N LEU A 23 4.40 23.21 -1.64
CA LEU A 23 3.49 22.09 -1.43
C LEU A 23 4.10 21.00 -0.54
N SER A 24 5.42 20.79 -0.57
CA SER A 24 6.13 19.86 0.32
C SER A 24 5.92 20.19 1.80
N GLU A 25 6.13 21.45 2.19
CA GLU A 25 6.04 21.91 3.59
C GLU A 25 4.61 21.79 4.16
N MET A 26 3.59 22.15 3.38
CA MET A 26 2.18 21.97 3.77
C MET A 26 1.83 20.50 4.01
N HIS A 27 2.41 19.60 3.22
CA HIS A 27 2.17 18.17 3.34
C HIS A 27 2.90 17.52 4.52
N GLU A 28 4.06 18.05 4.91
CA GLU A 28 4.83 17.60 6.08
C GLU A 28 4.01 17.78 7.36
N GLU A 29 3.39 18.95 7.53
CA GLU A 29 2.51 19.25 8.66
C GLU A 29 1.26 18.36 8.67
N GLU A 30 0.61 18.20 7.51
CA GLU A 30 -0.56 17.30 7.39
C GLU A 30 -0.20 15.84 7.69
N LYS A 31 0.94 15.36 7.19
CA LYS A 31 1.45 14.01 7.46
C LYS A 31 1.76 13.82 8.92
N SER A 32 2.38 14.80 9.59
CA SER A 32 2.70 14.71 11.02
C SER A 32 1.44 14.60 11.90
N LYS A 33 0.33 15.19 11.46
CA LYS A 33 -0.97 15.14 12.16
C LYS A 33 -1.81 13.92 11.77
N ALA A 34 -1.51 13.27 10.63
CA ALA A 34 -2.26 12.11 10.15
C ALA A 34 -2.03 10.89 11.05
N LYS A 35 -3.12 10.26 11.49
CA LYS A 35 -3.05 9.03 12.28
C LYS A 35 -3.12 7.81 11.37
N VAL A 36 -2.35 6.76 11.65
CA VAL A 36 -2.40 5.48 10.90
C VAL A 36 -3.83 4.95 10.79
N ARG A 37 -4.60 5.03 11.89
CA ARG A 37 -6.00 4.60 11.96
C ARG A 37 -6.94 5.25 10.94
N SER A 38 -6.60 6.43 10.40
CA SER A 38 -7.43 7.12 9.40
C SER A 38 -7.14 6.70 7.97
N ALA A 39 -6.07 5.93 7.73
CA ALA A 39 -5.67 5.47 6.40
C ALA A 39 -5.58 3.94 6.26
N MET A 40 -5.51 3.20 7.38
CA MET A 40 -5.42 1.75 7.36
C MET A 40 -6.75 1.08 6.96
N THR A 41 -6.64 -0.09 6.32
CA THR A 41 -7.77 -1.02 6.15
C THR A 41 -8.00 -1.77 7.47
N LYS A 42 -9.22 -1.73 8.00
CA LYS A 42 -9.56 -2.41 9.27
C LYS A 42 -9.79 -3.91 9.08
N GLU A 43 -10.52 -4.27 8.04
CA GLU A 43 -10.82 -5.65 7.67
C GLU A 43 -9.78 -6.10 6.65
N VAL A 44 -8.68 -6.64 7.16
CA VAL A 44 -7.57 -7.09 6.33
C VAL A 44 -7.85 -8.51 5.86
N LEU A 45 -7.81 -8.71 4.54
CA LEU A 45 -7.81 -10.06 3.98
C LEU A 45 -6.47 -10.72 4.33
N THR A 46 -6.53 -11.91 4.91
CA THR A 46 -5.37 -12.73 5.28
C THR A 46 -5.39 -14.03 4.50
N ILE A 47 -4.25 -14.69 4.40
CA ILE A 47 -4.12 -16.04 3.84
C ILE A 47 -3.54 -16.99 4.89
N GLY A 48 -3.84 -18.29 4.75
CA GLY A 48 -3.21 -19.35 5.53
C GLY A 48 -1.77 -19.59 5.13
N GLU A 49 -1.00 -20.25 6.00
CA GLU A 49 0.39 -20.65 5.73
C GLU A 49 0.52 -21.71 4.62
N ASP A 50 -0.56 -22.42 4.34
CA ASP A 50 -0.71 -23.49 3.36
C ASP A 50 -1.18 -22.99 1.99
N ALA A 51 -1.46 -21.68 1.85
CA ALA A 51 -1.87 -21.08 0.59
C ALA A 51 -0.80 -21.25 -0.50
N THR A 52 -1.21 -21.74 -1.66
CA THR A 52 -0.29 -21.93 -2.79
C THR A 52 0.03 -20.59 -3.47
N LEU A 53 1.08 -20.56 -4.29
CA LEU A 53 1.43 -19.37 -5.07
C LEU A 53 0.27 -18.92 -5.97
N ASP A 54 -0.44 -19.87 -6.57
CA ASP A 54 -1.59 -19.61 -7.43
C ASP A 54 -2.77 -19.01 -6.66
N ASP A 55 -3.02 -19.46 -5.43
CA ASP A 55 -4.03 -18.88 -4.55
C ASP A 55 -3.71 -17.41 -4.25
N VAL A 56 -2.46 -17.12 -3.90
CA VAL A 56 -2.00 -15.76 -3.59
C VAL A 56 -2.13 -14.85 -4.82
N MET A 57 -1.71 -15.32 -6.00
CA MET A 57 -1.84 -14.59 -7.26
C MET A 57 -3.32 -14.29 -7.59
N SER A 58 -4.17 -15.30 -7.45
CA SER A 58 -5.60 -15.20 -7.74
C SER A 58 -6.29 -14.20 -6.80
N ILE A 59 -5.99 -14.25 -5.51
CA ILE A 59 -6.53 -13.31 -4.51
C ILE A 59 -6.05 -11.89 -4.81
N MET A 60 -4.75 -11.68 -5.04
CA MET A 60 -4.20 -10.35 -5.34
C MET A 60 -4.84 -9.75 -6.59
N PHE A 61 -5.03 -10.55 -7.64
CA PHE A 61 -5.66 -10.10 -8.88
C PHE A 61 -7.14 -9.78 -8.71
N THR A 62 -7.91 -10.70 -8.11
CA THR A 62 -9.37 -10.56 -7.95
C THR A 62 -9.74 -9.46 -6.96
N LYS A 63 -9.00 -9.33 -5.86
CA LYS A 63 -9.26 -8.34 -4.80
C LYS A 63 -8.54 -7.02 -5.03
N LYS A 64 -7.70 -6.93 -6.08
CA LYS A 64 -6.89 -5.74 -6.42
C LYS A 64 -6.02 -5.26 -5.25
N ILE A 65 -5.45 -6.22 -4.51
CA ILE A 65 -4.52 -5.94 -3.40
C ILE A 65 -3.09 -6.31 -3.82
N HIS A 66 -2.10 -5.65 -3.23
CA HIS A 66 -0.69 -5.85 -3.56
C HIS A 66 0.08 -6.62 -2.49
N THR A 67 -0.47 -6.71 -1.28
CA THR A 67 0.17 -7.33 -0.14
C THR A 67 -0.90 -7.91 0.78
N THR A 68 -0.65 -9.09 1.34
CA THR A 68 -1.54 -9.76 2.27
C THR A 68 -0.74 -10.40 3.42
N PRO A 69 -1.22 -10.35 4.67
CA PRO A 69 -0.59 -11.05 5.79
C PRO A 69 -0.85 -12.56 5.72
N VAL A 70 0.13 -13.34 6.20
CA VAL A 70 0.05 -14.80 6.36
C VAL A 70 -0.21 -15.11 7.83
N VAL A 71 -1.28 -15.86 8.10
CA VAL A 71 -1.77 -16.16 9.46
C VAL A 71 -1.85 -17.68 9.67
N LYS A 72 -1.44 -18.14 10.85
CA LYS A 72 -1.63 -19.51 11.33
C LYS A 72 -2.11 -19.46 12.78
N ASP A 73 -3.18 -20.18 13.11
CA ASP A 73 -3.76 -20.23 14.45
C ASP A 73 -3.98 -18.83 15.06
N ASP A 74 -4.60 -17.93 14.28
CA ASP A 74 -4.82 -16.50 14.61
C ASP A 74 -3.57 -15.67 14.89
N LYS A 75 -2.38 -16.20 14.61
CA LYS A 75 -1.10 -15.49 14.74
C LYS A 75 -0.59 -15.06 13.37
N LEU A 76 -0.20 -13.80 13.29
CA LEU A 76 0.55 -13.28 12.15
C LEU A 76 1.93 -13.93 12.12
N ILE A 77 2.23 -14.70 11.07
CA ILE A 77 3.51 -15.38 10.90
C ILE A 77 4.36 -14.80 9.78
N GLY A 78 3.78 -13.99 8.89
CA GLY A 78 4.51 -13.41 7.77
C GLY A 78 3.69 -12.45 6.92
N ILE A 79 4.31 -11.98 5.84
CA ILE A 79 3.69 -11.10 4.86
C ILE A 79 4.14 -11.51 3.47
N VAL A 80 3.22 -11.52 2.51
CA VAL A 80 3.53 -11.76 1.09
C VAL A 80 2.99 -10.62 0.25
N GLY A 81 3.82 -10.12 -0.64
CA GLY A 81 3.51 -9.06 -1.58
C GLY A 81 3.74 -9.47 -3.02
N LYS A 82 3.20 -8.68 -3.93
CA LYS A 82 3.35 -8.86 -5.38
C LYS A 82 4.83 -8.97 -5.82
N ARG A 83 5.74 -8.28 -5.11
CA ARG A 83 7.19 -8.36 -5.41
C ARG A 83 7.75 -9.75 -5.10
N ASP A 84 7.30 -10.39 -4.03
CA ASP A 84 7.77 -11.72 -3.64
C ASP A 84 7.37 -12.76 -4.70
N LEU A 85 6.18 -12.61 -5.30
CA LEU A 85 5.71 -13.43 -6.41
C LEU A 85 6.59 -13.32 -7.67
N ILE A 86 7.12 -12.12 -7.94
CA ILE A 86 8.03 -11.92 -9.07
C ILE A 86 9.34 -12.68 -8.81
N TYR A 87 9.88 -12.61 -7.60
CA TYR A 87 11.13 -13.30 -7.27
C TYR A 87 10.98 -14.82 -7.15
N SER A 88 9.79 -15.34 -6.85
CA SER A 88 9.57 -16.80 -6.77
C SER A 88 9.40 -17.49 -8.12
N CYS A 89 9.13 -16.73 -9.19
CA CYS A 89 8.94 -17.28 -10.54
C CYS A 89 10.25 -17.41 -11.35
N PHE A 90 11.38 -16.95 -10.83
CA PHE A 90 12.71 -17.03 -11.45
C PHE A 90 13.67 -17.80 -10.54
#